data_AF-A0A060TB75-F1
#
_entry.id   AF-A0A060TB75-F1
#
_cell.length_a   1.000
_cell.length_b   1.000
_cell.length_c   1.000
_cell.angle_alpha   90.00
_cell.angle_beta   90.00
_cell.angle_gamma   90.00
#
_symmetry.space_group_name_H-M   'P 1'
#
loop_
_entity.id
_entity.type
_entity.pdbx_description
1 polymer ?
#
loop_
_entity_poly.entity_id
_entity_poly.type
_entity_poly.pdbx_seq_one_letter_code
_entity_poly.pdbx_strand_id
1 'polypeptide(L)'
;MFSKSRLLALLSALTVIANSQENEISSVLCSSENTGTDHGVHITTLPTINQCQKLCEGYTFAIIQSLGCWCSNDRPSTTTDNSQCSDVCLSPSGPIPCGNVDQGLYTYLLIPSPY
;
A
#
# COMPACT_ATOMS: atom_id res chain seq x y z
N MET A 1 32.82 -45.27 -42.63
CA MET A 1 31.41 -45.14 -42.21
C MET A 1 31.21 -45.94 -40.94
N PHE A 2 31.22 -45.28 -39.78
CA PHE A 2 30.58 -45.63 -38.49
C PHE A 2 31.04 -44.63 -37.42
N SER A 3 30.06 -44.03 -36.74
CA SER A 3 30.05 -43.70 -35.30
C SER A 3 30.79 -42.46 -34.73
N LYS A 4 29.95 -41.50 -34.31
CA LYS A 4 29.89 -40.82 -33.00
C LYS A 4 30.86 -39.66 -32.66
N SER A 5 30.19 -38.55 -32.36
CA SER A 5 30.49 -37.59 -31.29
C SER A 5 31.57 -36.54 -31.57
N ARG A 6 31.10 -35.31 -31.80
CA ARG A 6 31.57 -34.17 -31.00
C ARG A 6 30.36 -33.34 -30.58
N LEU A 7 30.00 -33.50 -29.30
CA LEU A 7 29.10 -32.63 -28.57
C LEU A 7 29.46 -31.16 -28.82
N LEU A 8 28.51 -30.38 -29.31
CA LEU A 8 28.48 -28.93 -29.15
C LEU A 8 27.23 -28.61 -28.33
N ALA A 9 27.37 -28.69 -27.01
CA ALA A 9 26.37 -28.19 -26.08
C ALA A 9 26.47 -26.65 -26.07
N LEU A 10 25.72 -25.99 -26.94
CA LEU A 10 25.52 -24.54 -26.87
C LEU A 10 24.48 -24.25 -25.80
N LEU A 11 24.96 -23.87 -24.62
CA LEU A 11 24.17 -23.28 -23.54
C LEU A 11 23.59 -21.94 -24.02
N SER A 12 22.32 -21.92 -24.44
CA SER A 12 21.54 -20.68 -24.47
C SER A 12 20.92 -20.49 -23.08
N ALA A 13 21.68 -19.83 -22.19
CA ALA A 13 21.14 -19.29 -20.95
C ALA A 13 20.17 -18.17 -21.30
N LEU A 14 18.88 -18.50 -21.43
CA LEU A 14 17.81 -17.52 -21.56
C LEU A 14 17.55 -16.96 -20.15
N THR A 15 18.20 -15.85 -19.81
CA THR A 15 17.94 -15.10 -18.58
C THR A 15 16.50 -14.57 -18.63
N VAL A 16 15.63 -15.13 -17.79
CA VAL A 16 14.29 -14.58 -17.56
C VAL A 16 14.47 -13.22 -16.87
N ILE A 17 14.10 -12.14 -17.54
CA ILE A 17 14.01 -10.81 -16.92
C ILE A 17 12.72 -10.84 -16.07
N ALA A 18 12.86 -11.07 -14.78
CA ALA A 18 11.76 -10.88 -13.84
C ALA A 18 11.48 -9.38 -13.76
N ASN A 19 10.45 -8.91 -14.46
CA ASN A 19 9.90 -7.57 -14.25
C ASN A 19 9.20 -7.57 -12.89
N SER A 20 9.87 -7.11 -11.84
CA SER A 20 9.22 -6.72 -10.59
C SER A 20 8.55 -5.36 -10.84
N GLN A 21 7.29 -5.40 -11.28
CA GLN A 21 6.40 -4.24 -11.20
C GLN A 21 6.12 -4.03 -9.71
N GLU A 22 7.03 -3.32 -9.03
CA GLU A 22 6.74 -2.76 -7.71
C GLU A 22 5.64 -1.73 -7.92
N ASN A 23 4.40 -2.17 -7.68
CA ASN A 23 3.29 -1.25 -7.50
C ASN A 23 3.71 -0.38 -6.31
N GLU A 24 4.16 0.83 -6.58
CA GLU A 24 4.70 1.76 -5.59
C GLU A 24 3.54 2.12 -4.65
N ILE A 25 3.32 1.29 -3.63
CA ILE A 25 2.39 1.63 -2.57
C ILE A 25 3.03 2.83 -1.90
N SER A 26 2.40 4.00 -2.05
CA SER A 26 2.70 5.22 -1.28
C SER A 26 3.15 4.81 0.12
N SER A 27 4.29 5.34 0.58
CA SER A 27 4.96 4.89 1.80
C SER A 27 3.94 4.71 2.94
N VAL A 28 3.66 3.45 3.26
CA VAL A 28 2.66 3.08 4.25
C VAL A 28 3.30 3.08 5.63
N LEU A 29 2.66 3.71 6.61
CA LEU A 29 2.94 3.44 8.03
C LEU A 29 1.76 2.69 8.63
N CYS A 30 2.05 1.82 9.59
CA CYS A 30 1.05 1.13 10.40
C CYS A 30 1.16 1.59 11.85
N SER A 31 0.06 2.01 12.46
CA SER A 31 0.04 2.48 13.85
C SER A 31 -1.32 2.27 14.52
N SER A 32 -1.34 2.09 15.84
CA SER A 32 -2.58 2.12 16.63
C SER A 32 -3.06 3.54 16.93
N GLU A 33 -2.25 4.55 16.64
CA GLU A 33 -2.60 5.95 16.84
C GLU A 33 -3.35 6.48 15.61
N ASN A 34 -4.42 7.26 15.83
CA ASN A 34 -5.05 8.08 14.81
C ASN A 34 -4.80 9.55 15.15
N THR A 35 -3.81 10.18 14.49
CA THR A 35 -3.48 11.59 14.69
C THR A 35 -4.44 12.55 13.99
N GLY A 36 -5.38 12.03 13.20
CA GLY A 36 -6.37 12.81 12.45
C GLY A 36 -7.72 12.93 13.15
N THR A 37 -7.85 12.56 14.43
CA THR A 37 -9.14 12.61 15.15
C THR A 37 -9.75 14.01 15.20
N ASP A 38 -8.93 15.05 15.27
CA ASP A 38 -9.38 16.44 15.34
C ASP A 38 -9.69 17.06 13.96
N HIS A 39 -9.25 16.40 12.89
CA HIS A 39 -9.45 16.81 11.48
C HIS A 39 -10.04 15.68 10.62
N GLY A 40 -10.81 14.80 11.27
CA GLY A 40 -11.37 13.60 10.67
C GLY A 40 -12.65 13.90 9.89
N VAL A 41 -12.59 13.84 8.57
CA VAL A 41 -13.82 13.72 7.77
C VAL A 41 -14.18 12.24 7.70
N HIS A 42 -15.08 11.80 8.57
CA HIS A 42 -15.56 10.42 8.52
C HIS A 42 -16.32 10.19 7.21
N ILE A 43 -15.65 9.55 6.23
CA ILE A 43 -16.29 9.19 4.97
C ILE A 43 -17.19 7.98 5.23
N THR A 44 -18.50 8.17 5.18
CA THR A 44 -19.49 7.10 5.44
C THR A 44 -19.80 6.22 4.22
N THR A 45 -19.13 6.43 3.09
CA THR A 45 -19.31 5.67 1.85
C THR A 45 -18.00 5.01 1.42
N LEU A 46 -18.01 3.71 1.14
CA LEU A 46 -16.87 2.87 0.74
C LEU A 46 -15.79 3.65 -0.05
N PRO A 47 -14.71 4.12 0.61
CA PRO A 47 -13.71 4.92 -0.06
C PRO A 47 -12.77 4.03 -0.88
N THR A 48 -12.42 4.48 -2.08
CA THR A 48 -11.21 3.98 -2.76
C THR A 48 -9.98 4.67 -2.14
N ILE A 49 -8.77 4.09 -2.26
CA ILE A 49 -7.52 4.77 -1.82
C ILE A 49 -7.46 6.18 -2.41
N ASN A 50 -7.71 6.30 -3.71
CA ASN A 50 -7.67 7.56 -4.44
C ASN A 50 -8.67 8.59 -3.87
N GLN A 51 -9.81 8.14 -3.36
CA GLN A 51 -10.82 9.02 -2.78
C GLN A 51 -10.39 9.57 -1.42
N CYS A 52 -9.77 8.73 -0.58
CA CYS A 52 -9.23 9.19 0.70
C CYS A 52 -8.00 10.09 0.49
N GLN A 53 -7.13 9.76 -0.47
CA GLN A 53 -6.02 10.63 -0.87
C GLN A 53 -6.50 11.98 -1.40
N LYS A 54 -7.51 11.98 -2.27
CA LYS A 54 -8.13 13.21 -2.78
C LYS A 54 -8.78 14.05 -1.68
N LEU A 55 -9.46 13.41 -0.73
CA LEU A 55 -10.06 14.10 0.40
C LEU A 55 -8.99 14.79 1.27
N CYS A 56 -7.82 14.17 1.40
CA CYS A 56 -6.70 14.71 2.16
C CYS A 56 -5.70 15.53 1.32
N GLU A 57 -6.09 16.03 0.14
CA GLU A 57 -5.30 17.01 -0.59
C GLU A 57 -5.00 18.23 0.30
N GLY A 58 -3.71 18.57 0.45
CA GLY A 58 -3.24 19.62 1.35
C GLY A 58 -2.84 19.15 2.76
N TYR A 59 -3.01 17.86 3.07
CA TYR A 59 -2.44 17.21 4.25
C TYR A 59 -1.24 16.34 3.88
N THR A 60 -0.45 15.97 4.87
CA THR A 60 0.70 15.07 4.70
C THR A 60 0.28 13.60 4.61
N PHE A 61 -0.74 13.22 5.38
CA PHE A 61 -1.20 11.84 5.52
C PHE A 61 -2.70 11.70 5.31
N ALA A 62 -3.10 10.63 4.61
CA ALA A 62 -4.42 10.01 4.73
C ALA A 62 -4.32 8.79 5.65
N ILE A 63 -5.20 8.72 6.64
CA ILE A 63 -5.27 7.65 7.63
C ILE A 63 -6.52 6.82 7.33
N ILE A 64 -6.38 5.49 7.26
CA ILE A 64 -7.46 4.59 6.86
C ILE A 64 -7.58 3.46 7.88
N GLN A 65 -8.81 3.16 8.27
CA GLN A 65 -9.17 1.92 8.97
C GLN A 65 -10.59 1.54 8.59
N SER A 66 -10.79 0.31 8.10
CA SER A 66 -12.09 -0.14 7.57
C SER A 66 -12.63 0.84 6.51
N LEU A 67 -13.76 1.49 6.78
CA LEU A 67 -14.40 2.48 5.91
C LEU A 67 -14.06 3.94 6.29
N GLY A 68 -13.33 4.15 7.39
CA GLY A 68 -12.97 5.47 7.86
C GLY A 68 -11.77 6.04 7.11
N CYS A 69 -11.80 7.35 6.91
CA CYS A 69 -10.72 8.15 6.34
C CYS A 69 -10.50 9.37 7.25
N TRP A 70 -9.25 9.68 7.58
CA TRP A 70 -8.89 10.87 8.35
C TRP A 70 -7.68 11.54 7.70
N CYS A 71 -7.52 12.85 7.89
CA CYS A 71 -6.37 13.57 7.37
C CYS A 71 -5.54 14.11 8.53
N SER A 72 -4.22 14.08 8.37
CA SER A 72 -3.31 14.62 9.37
C SER A 72 -2.03 15.15 8.73
N ASN A 73 -1.44 16.15 9.35
CA ASN A 73 -0.06 16.56 9.07
C ASN A 73 0.95 15.93 10.04
N ASP A 74 0.45 15.25 11.07
CA ASP A 74 1.25 14.69 12.13
C ASP A 74 1.46 13.20 11.91
N ARG A 75 2.74 12.80 11.92
CA ARG A 75 3.15 11.40 11.93
C ARG A 75 2.80 10.79 13.30
N PRO A 76 2.35 9.52 13.37
CA PRO A 76 2.14 8.85 14.65
C PRO A 76 3.45 8.73 15.41
N SER A 77 3.37 8.78 16.74
CA SER A 77 4.53 8.71 17.63
C SER A 77 5.16 7.32 17.65
N THR A 78 4.34 6.30 17.38
CA THR A 78 4.75 4.91 17.27
C THR A 78 4.28 4.29 15.95
N THR A 79 5.10 3.40 15.39
CA THR A 79 4.75 2.61 14.20
C THR A 79 5.07 1.15 14.45
N THR A 80 4.26 0.26 13.89
CA THR A 80 4.50 -1.19 13.88
C THR A 80 4.80 -1.68 12.47
N ASP A 81 5.01 -2.99 12.32
CA ASP A 81 5.24 -3.63 11.04
C ASP A 81 4.03 -3.46 10.10
N ASN A 82 4.30 -3.04 8.86
CA ASN A 82 3.25 -2.79 7.87
C ASN A 82 2.41 -4.03 7.53
N SER A 83 2.96 -5.24 7.72
CA SER A 83 2.21 -6.49 7.57
C SER A 83 1.08 -6.64 8.58
N GLN A 84 1.11 -5.90 9.70
CA GLN A 84 0.00 -5.88 10.67
C GLN A 84 -1.17 -5.01 10.23
N CYS A 85 -0.98 -4.10 9.27
CA CYS A 85 -2.04 -3.33 8.61
C CYS A 85 -2.42 -3.94 7.24
N SER A 86 -2.32 -5.27 7.12
CA SER A 86 -2.55 -5.97 5.86
C SER A 86 -4.01 -6.31 5.58
N ASP A 87 -4.96 -5.83 6.39
CA ASP A 87 -6.37 -6.03 6.08
C ASP A 87 -6.69 -5.33 4.77
N VAL A 88 -7.33 -6.10 3.90
CA VAL A 88 -7.71 -5.64 2.58
C VAL A 88 -9.21 -5.39 2.58
N CYS A 89 -9.60 -4.14 2.38
CA CYS A 89 -11.00 -3.77 2.26
C CYS A 89 -11.47 -3.89 0.81
N LEU A 90 -12.69 -4.41 0.64
CA LEU A 90 -13.39 -4.41 -0.64
C LEU A 90 -13.85 -3.00 -0.96
N SER A 91 -13.13 -2.33 -1.85
CA SER A 91 -13.55 -1.07 -2.46
C SER A 91 -14.14 -1.35 -3.85
N PRO A 92 -15.08 -0.51 -4.36
CA PRO A 92 -15.61 -0.62 -5.72
C PRO A 92 -14.54 -0.64 -6.82
N SER A 93 -13.33 -0.15 -6.53
CA SER A 93 -12.19 -0.13 -7.45
C SER A 93 -11.18 -1.25 -7.23
N GLY A 94 -11.45 -2.18 -6.30
CA GLY A 94 -10.58 -3.31 -5.99
C GLY A 94 -10.10 -3.35 -4.54
N PRO A 95 -9.23 -4.32 -4.19
CA PRO A 95 -8.65 -4.46 -2.87
C PRO A 95 -7.77 -3.27 -2.49
N ILE A 96 -7.96 -2.71 -1.29
CA ILE A 96 -7.15 -1.61 -0.76
C ILE A 96 -6.66 -1.90 0.66
N PRO A 97 -5.47 -1.44 1.08
CA PRO A 97 -5.06 -1.54 2.47
C PRO A 97 -5.95 -0.64 3.34
N CYS A 98 -6.46 -1.18 4.44
CA CYS A 98 -7.39 -0.48 5.32
C CYS A 98 -7.15 -0.75 6.82
N GLY A 99 -5.88 -0.83 7.22
CA GLY A 99 -5.46 -1.00 8.61
C GLY A 99 -5.62 -2.44 9.09
N ASN A 100 -6.00 -2.59 10.36
CA ASN A 100 -6.52 -3.84 10.90
C ASN A 100 -7.51 -3.53 12.04
N VAL A 101 -8.80 -3.84 11.84
CA VAL A 101 -9.85 -3.45 12.80
C VAL A 101 -9.74 -4.24 14.09
N ASP A 102 -9.46 -5.53 13.98
CA ASP A 102 -9.37 -6.44 15.13
C ASP A 102 -8.21 -6.09 16.07
N GLN A 103 -7.14 -5.51 15.51
CA GLN A 103 -5.97 -5.03 16.24
C GLN A 103 -5.99 -3.52 16.52
N GLY A 104 -7.02 -2.80 16.06
CA GLY A 104 -7.14 -1.36 16.24
C GLY A 104 -6.04 -0.57 15.52
N LEU A 105 -5.51 -1.08 14.41
CA LEU A 105 -4.44 -0.46 13.63
C LEU A 105 -4.98 0.33 12.44
N TYR A 106 -4.30 1.43 12.14
CA TYR A 106 -4.57 2.37 11.06
C TYR A 106 -3.43 2.35 10.04
N THR A 107 -3.80 2.36 8.76
CA THR A 107 -2.89 2.57 7.64
C THR A 107 -2.73 4.06 7.40
N TYR A 108 -1.50 4.57 7.43
CA TYR A 108 -1.15 5.92 7.00
C TYR A 108 -0.59 5.84 5.59
N LEU A 109 -1.19 6.59 4.67
CA LEU A 109 -0.72 6.79 3.31
C LEU A 109 -0.15 8.19 3.19
N LEU A 110 1.08 8.32 2.68
CA LEU A 110 1.63 9.62 2.32
C LEU A 110 0.85 10.21 1.14
N ILE A 111 0.48 11.48 1.26
CA ILE A 111 -0.08 12.26 0.17
C ILE A 111 1.10 12.90 -0.58
N PRO A 112 1.36 12.52 -1.84
CA PRO A 112 2.37 13.20 -2.63
C PRO A 112 1.95 14.66 -2.82
N SER A 113 2.87 15.61 -2.61
CA SER A 113 2.60 17.03 -2.88
C SER A 113 2.14 17.21 -4.33
N PRO A 114 1.11 18.07 -4.57
CA PRO A 114 0.75 18.43 -5.93
C PRO A 114 1.93 19.21 -6.53
N TYR A 115 2.55 18.65 -7.56
CA TYR A 115 3.58 19.33 -8.36
C TYR A 115 2.98 20.51 -9.13
#